data_AF-A0A960XG76-F1
#
_entry.id   AF-A0A960XG76-F1
#
_cell.length_a   1.000
_cell.length_b   1.000
_cell.length_c   1.000
_cell.angle_alpha   90.00
_cell.angle_beta   90.00
_cell.angle_gamma   90.00
#
_symmetry.space_group_name_H-M   'P 1'
#
loop_
_entity.id
_entity.type
_entity.pdbx_description
1 polymer ?
#
loop_
_entity_poly.entity_id
_entity_poly.type
_entity_poly.pdbx_seq_one_letter_code
_entity_poly.pdbx_strand_id
1 'polypeptide(L)'
;INASFLRGNTRYGQMHSFADWEVGPEVEAAFKQVYPERRFEPLSRSDVFFKSFYAGLPDAAPLPEAIREFIINEKWPQGTYSSMVLRHEDRVAVMAMPIMAMGWGKSEFGQWTTRIGFRVREGAEGLSDRLSEAAYAGEKYETTREDGRNDVIYCEVPGMPAWVEEPNGDWRVFRYYHSQEISDYAHTFYTRLGVNLFVYIFSQ
;
A
#
# COMPACT_ATOMS: atom_id res chain seq x y z
N ILE A 1 -4.95 11.38 -0.76
CA ILE A 1 -3.64 11.14 -0.11
C ILE A 1 -2.60 10.87 -1.19
N ASN A 2 -1.35 11.30 -1.00
CA ASN A 2 -0.28 11.07 -1.96
C ASN A 2 1.07 11.00 -1.23
N ALA A 3 2.01 10.21 -1.75
CA ALA A 3 3.38 10.28 -1.31
C ALA A 3 3.95 11.68 -1.60
N SER A 4 4.81 12.19 -0.71
CA SER A 4 5.34 13.55 -0.80
C SER A 4 6.04 13.83 -2.14
N PHE A 5 6.84 12.89 -2.62
CA PHE A 5 7.57 12.97 -3.88
C PHE A 5 6.68 12.90 -5.14
N LEU A 6 5.40 12.51 -5.01
CA LEU A 6 4.45 12.41 -6.12
C LEU A 6 3.52 13.63 -6.25
N ARG A 7 3.62 14.62 -5.34
CA ARG A 7 2.74 15.81 -5.34
C ARG A 7 2.87 16.66 -6.61
N GLY A 8 4.06 16.69 -7.23
CA GLY A 8 4.31 17.40 -8.49
C GLY A 8 4.05 16.59 -9.76
N ASN A 9 3.88 15.26 -9.66
CA ASN A 9 3.64 14.38 -10.80
C ASN A 9 2.77 13.19 -10.40
N THR A 10 1.45 13.41 -10.37
CA THR A 10 0.46 12.43 -9.93
C THR A 10 0.32 11.22 -10.86
N ARG A 11 0.94 11.26 -12.05
CA ARG A 11 0.90 10.20 -13.07
C ARG A 11 1.36 8.85 -12.53
N TYR A 12 2.25 8.85 -11.53
CA TYR A 12 2.85 7.63 -11.00
C TYR A 12 2.29 7.19 -9.63
N GLY A 13 1.25 7.85 -9.11
CA GLY A 13 0.65 7.53 -7.80
C GLY A 13 0.40 6.04 -7.59
N GLN A 14 -0.30 5.40 -8.54
CA GLN A 14 -0.63 3.96 -8.46
C GLN A 14 0.58 3.04 -8.67
N MET A 15 1.67 3.54 -9.26
CA MET A 15 2.92 2.79 -9.47
C MET A 15 3.79 2.74 -8.20
N HIS A 16 3.54 3.62 -7.23
CA HIS A 16 4.37 3.83 -6.04
C HIS A 16 3.70 3.34 -4.75
N SER A 17 3.04 2.18 -4.81
CA SER A 17 2.19 1.70 -3.72
C SER A 17 2.93 1.37 -2.40
N PHE A 18 4.27 1.29 -2.43
CA PHE A 18 5.20 1.04 -1.31
C PHE A 18 5.83 2.34 -0.75
N ALA A 19 5.41 3.50 -1.26
CA ALA A 19 5.75 4.79 -0.68
C ALA A 19 4.94 5.07 0.59
N ASP A 20 5.50 5.90 1.47
CA ASP A 20 4.79 6.44 2.63
C ASP A 20 3.76 7.47 2.16
N TRP A 21 2.47 7.12 2.32
CA TRP A 21 1.36 7.96 1.91
C TRP A 21 1.01 8.97 2.99
N GLU A 22 0.99 10.24 2.61
CA GLU A 22 0.53 11.31 3.48
C GLU A 22 -0.81 11.87 3.00
N VAL A 23 -1.60 12.41 3.93
CA VAL A 23 -2.78 13.19 3.57
C VAL A 23 -2.33 14.46 2.85
N GLY A 24 -3.03 14.81 1.76
CA GLY A 24 -2.74 16.03 1.02
C GLY A 24 -3.07 17.27 1.86
N PRO A 25 -2.32 18.38 1.71
CA PRO A 25 -2.52 19.57 2.52
C PRO A 25 -3.93 20.15 2.38
N GLU A 26 -4.59 20.01 1.22
CA GLU A 26 -5.97 20.47 1.03
C GLU A 26 -6.97 19.68 1.88
N VAL A 27 -6.78 18.36 1.97
CA VAL A 27 -7.62 17.47 2.79
C VAL A 27 -7.37 17.73 4.28
N GLU A 28 -6.11 17.93 4.67
CA GLU A 28 -5.77 18.28 6.04
C GLU A 28 -6.39 19.63 6.45
N ALA A 29 -6.31 20.65 5.59
CA ALA A 29 -6.91 21.95 5.83
C ALA A 29 -8.44 21.89 5.96
N ALA A 30 -9.10 21.04 5.17
CA ALA A 30 -10.55 20.84 5.28
C ALA A 30 -10.93 20.24 6.64
N PHE A 31 -10.24 19.18 7.09
CA PHE A 31 -10.56 18.52 8.36
C PHE A 31 -10.14 19.33 9.60
N LYS A 32 -9.18 20.25 9.49
CA LYS A 32 -8.85 21.19 10.59
C LYS A 32 -10.02 22.11 10.95
N GLN A 33 -10.97 22.35 10.04
CA GLN A 33 -12.17 23.14 10.36
C GLN A 33 -13.14 22.40 11.29
N VAL A 34 -13.13 21.06 11.24
CA VAL A 34 -14.01 20.19 12.04
C VAL A 34 -13.29 19.64 13.27
N TYR A 35 -12.00 19.32 13.15
CA TYR A 35 -11.15 18.78 14.21
C TYR A 35 -9.86 19.61 14.37
N PRO A 36 -9.92 20.83 14.94
CA PRO A 36 -8.79 21.77 14.93
C PRO A 36 -7.52 21.27 15.63
N GLU A 37 -7.68 20.45 16.67
CA GLU A 37 -6.57 19.94 17.50
C GLU A 37 -6.11 18.53 17.09
N ARG A 38 -6.69 17.96 16.03
CA ARG A 38 -6.36 16.61 15.58
C ARG A 38 -5.56 16.65 14.29
N ARG A 39 -4.74 15.63 14.11
CA ARG A 39 -3.93 15.42 12.90
C ARG A 39 -4.15 14.02 12.39
N PHE A 40 -3.91 13.84 11.10
CA PHE A 40 -3.82 12.50 10.55
C PHE A 40 -2.56 11.79 11.04
N GLU A 41 -2.70 10.51 11.34
CA GLU A 41 -1.61 9.63 11.74
C GLU A 41 -1.68 8.32 10.93
N PRO A 42 -0.55 7.65 10.71
CA PRO A 42 -0.55 6.32 10.12
C PRO A 42 -1.36 5.35 10.99
N LEU A 43 -2.26 4.58 10.37
CA LEU A 43 -2.98 3.52 11.04
C LEU A 43 -2.07 2.30 11.20
N SER A 44 -1.71 2.00 12.46
CA SER A 44 -0.92 0.79 12.75
C SER A 44 -1.68 -0.45 12.32
N ARG A 45 -0.91 -1.43 11.87
CA ARG A 45 -1.38 -2.77 11.58
C ARG A 45 -2.12 -3.51 12.69
N SER A 46 -1.71 -3.21 13.91
CA SER A 46 -2.22 -3.87 15.10
C SER A 46 -3.58 -3.32 15.51
N ASP A 47 -4.02 -2.24 14.85
CA ASP A 47 -5.26 -1.57 15.16
C ASP A 47 -6.46 -2.51 15.02
N VAL A 48 -7.39 -2.36 15.96
CA VAL A 48 -8.62 -3.14 16.00
C VAL A 48 -9.46 -2.99 14.73
N PHE A 49 -9.35 -1.85 14.03
CA PHE A 49 -10.05 -1.58 12.78
C PHE A 49 -9.88 -2.71 11.76
N PHE A 50 -8.65 -3.23 11.61
CA PHE A 50 -8.33 -4.32 10.68
C PHE A 50 -8.89 -5.70 11.11
N LYS A 51 -9.57 -5.77 12.25
CA LYS A 51 -10.23 -6.97 12.79
C LYS A 51 -11.73 -6.76 13.00
N SER A 52 -12.25 -5.54 12.80
CA SER A 52 -13.62 -5.17 13.16
C SER A 52 -14.69 -5.84 12.30
N PHE A 53 -14.40 -6.10 11.01
CA PHE A 53 -15.38 -6.72 10.10
C PHE A 53 -15.06 -8.20 9.85
N TYR A 54 -13.80 -8.50 9.53
CA TYR A 54 -13.28 -9.87 9.47
C TYR A 54 -11.94 -9.93 10.19
N ALA A 55 -11.75 -10.96 11.02
CA ALA A 55 -10.48 -11.25 11.64
C ALA A 55 -9.64 -12.17 10.74
N GLY A 56 -8.38 -11.78 10.47
CA GLY A 56 -7.42 -12.59 9.72
C GLY A 56 -7.45 -12.36 8.20
N LEU A 57 -6.54 -13.04 7.51
CA LEU A 57 -6.37 -12.96 6.05
C LEU A 57 -7.40 -13.84 5.31
N PRO A 58 -7.71 -13.54 4.03
CA PRO A 58 -8.33 -14.51 3.14
C PRO A 58 -7.50 -15.79 3.01
N ASP A 59 -8.13 -16.85 2.51
CA ASP A 59 -7.42 -18.08 2.20
C ASP A 59 -6.38 -17.82 1.10
N ALA A 60 -5.11 -17.99 1.44
CA ALA A 60 -3.97 -17.79 0.56
C ALA A 60 -3.48 -19.09 -0.09
N ALA A 61 -4.12 -20.24 0.18
CA ALA A 61 -3.75 -21.53 -0.42
C ALA A 61 -3.71 -21.52 -1.97
N PRO A 62 -4.57 -20.76 -2.69
CA PRO A 62 -4.51 -20.67 -4.15
C PRO A 62 -3.31 -19.88 -4.70
N LEU A 63 -2.54 -19.19 -3.85
CA LEU A 63 -1.43 -18.33 -4.29
C LEU A 63 -0.11 -19.11 -4.41
N PRO A 64 0.78 -18.74 -5.34
CA PRO A 64 2.15 -19.24 -5.37
C PRO A 64 2.86 -19.03 -4.03
N GLU A 65 3.72 -19.97 -3.64
CA GLU A 65 4.37 -19.97 -2.32
C GLU A 65 5.13 -18.67 -2.01
N ALA A 66 5.97 -18.20 -2.92
CA ALA A 66 6.71 -16.95 -2.76
C ALA A 66 5.79 -15.73 -2.53
N ILE A 67 4.61 -15.73 -3.15
CA ILE A 67 3.62 -14.67 -3.00
C ILE A 67 2.91 -14.79 -1.66
N ARG A 68 2.57 -16.02 -1.25
CA ARG A 68 1.93 -16.31 0.04
C ARG A 68 2.82 -15.86 1.21
N GLU A 69 4.09 -16.22 1.18
CA GLU A 69 5.06 -15.80 2.21
C GLU A 69 5.18 -14.29 2.26
N PHE A 70 5.33 -13.63 1.11
CA PHE A 70 5.36 -12.18 1.05
C PHE A 70 4.09 -11.56 1.63
N ILE A 71 2.91 -12.09 1.33
CA ILE A 71 1.65 -11.53 1.86
C ILE A 71 1.58 -11.63 3.39
N ILE A 72 1.96 -12.79 3.94
CA ILE A 72 1.89 -13.06 5.37
C ILE A 72 2.93 -12.24 6.14
N ASN A 73 4.15 -12.13 5.59
CA ASN A 73 5.29 -11.61 6.31
C ASN A 73 5.57 -10.13 6.04
N GLU A 74 5.23 -9.64 4.84
CA GLU A 74 5.70 -8.34 4.37
C GLU A 74 4.58 -7.43 3.88
N LYS A 75 3.66 -7.94 3.07
CA LYS A 75 2.58 -7.13 2.50
C LYS A 75 1.55 -6.80 3.54
N TRP A 76 1.06 -7.81 4.24
CA TRP A 76 0.21 -7.61 5.38
C TRP A 76 1.11 -7.51 6.59
N PRO A 77 1.14 -6.35 7.25
CA PRO A 77 0.47 -5.07 6.95
C PRO A 77 1.46 -3.92 6.70
N GLN A 78 2.73 -4.26 6.45
CA GLN A 78 3.82 -3.28 6.37
C GLN A 78 4.18 -2.87 4.93
N GLY A 79 3.65 -3.53 3.90
CA GLY A 79 4.33 -3.48 2.62
C GLY A 79 3.81 -2.44 1.65
N THR A 80 2.52 -2.12 1.69
CA THR A 80 1.89 -1.41 0.57
C THR A 80 0.52 -0.93 0.99
N TYR A 81 0.20 0.33 0.74
CA TYR A 81 -1.09 0.99 1.06
C TYR A 81 -1.28 1.39 2.52
N SER A 82 -0.36 2.19 3.04
CA SER A 82 -0.58 2.86 4.32
C SER A 82 -1.90 3.62 4.31
N SER A 83 -2.61 3.52 5.43
CA SER A 83 -3.86 4.22 5.68
C SER A 83 -3.58 5.33 6.67
N MET A 84 -4.10 6.51 6.41
CA MET A 84 -4.02 7.63 7.34
C MET A 84 -5.35 7.78 8.04
N VAL A 85 -5.35 7.91 9.36
CA VAL A 85 -6.56 8.09 10.15
C VAL A 85 -6.51 9.37 10.95
N LEU A 86 -7.66 10.00 11.16
CA LEU A 86 -7.85 11.05 12.14
C LEU A 86 -8.73 10.50 13.25
N ARG A 87 -8.23 10.58 14.49
CA ARG A 87 -8.98 10.11 15.67
C ARG A 87 -9.66 11.23 16.44
N HIS A 88 -10.83 10.90 16.96
CA HIS A 88 -11.57 11.73 17.90
C HIS A 88 -12.11 10.82 19.02
N GLU A 89 -11.80 11.15 20.27
CA GLU A 89 -12.18 10.33 21.44
C GLU A 89 -11.81 8.84 21.25
N ASP A 90 -10.57 8.59 20.84
CA ASP A 90 -9.97 7.26 20.57
C ASP A 90 -10.59 6.45 19.41
N ARG A 91 -11.62 6.98 18.75
CA ARG A 91 -12.26 6.35 17.58
C ARG A 91 -11.68 6.91 16.29
N VAL A 92 -11.56 6.07 15.27
CA VAL A 92 -11.27 6.51 13.90
C VAL A 92 -12.47 7.31 13.40
N ALA A 93 -12.31 8.63 13.27
CA ALA A 93 -13.34 9.53 12.77
C ALA A 93 -13.26 9.69 11.25
N VAL A 94 -12.03 9.69 10.71
CA VAL A 94 -11.77 9.79 9.28
C VAL A 94 -10.70 8.78 8.91
N MET A 95 -10.88 8.10 7.79
CA MET A 95 -9.88 7.23 7.19
C MET A 95 -9.61 7.68 5.76
N ALA A 96 -8.34 7.77 5.40
CA ALA A 96 -7.89 8.15 4.09
C ALA A 96 -6.95 7.08 3.55
N MET A 97 -7.31 6.49 2.39
CA MET A 97 -6.60 5.37 1.77
C MET A 97 -6.42 5.57 0.27
N PRO A 98 -5.35 5.04 -0.35
CA PRO A 98 -5.10 5.20 -1.77
C PRO A 98 -5.89 4.17 -2.62
N ILE A 99 -6.36 3.07 -2.00
CA ILE A 99 -6.95 1.90 -2.67
C ILE A 99 -8.41 2.12 -3.11
N MET A 100 -9.15 3.01 -2.46
CA MET A 100 -10.56 3.28 -2.76
C MET A 100 -10.79 3.67 -4.24
N ALA A 101 -9.75 4.17 -4.92
CA ALA A 101 -9.81 4.64 -6.30
C ALA A 101 -9.50 3.58 -7.38
N MET A 102 -9.23 2.32 -7.01
CA MET A 102 -8.85 1.29 -8.00
C MET A 102 -10.03 0.69 -8.80
N GLY A 103 -11.26 1.19 -8.61
CA GLY A 103 -12.44 0.68 -9.32
C GLY A 103 -12.91 -0.64 -8.73
N TRP A 104 -14.04 -0.59 -8.04
CA TRP A 104 -14.65 -1.72 -7.35
C TRP A 104 -15.91 -2.12 -8.09
N GLY A 105 -15.93 -3.34 -8.63
CA GLY A 105 -17.09 -3.81 -9.38
C GLY A 105 -16.90 -5.21 -9.91
N LYS A 106 -18.02 -5.94 -9.98
CA LYS A 106 -18.12 -7.13 -10.80
C LYS A 106 -18.92 -6.79 -12.06
N SER A 107 -18.54 -7.37 -13.19
CA SER A 107 -19.33 -7.33 -14.41
C SER A 107 -20.65 -8.06 -14.22
N GLU A 108 -21.56 -7.96 -15.19
CA GLU A 108 -22.82 -8.73 -15.22
C GLU A 108 -22.59 -10.26 -15.16
N PHE A 109 -21.39 -10.72 -15.53
CA PHE A 109 -20.98 -12.12 -15.47
C PHE A 109 -20.24 -12.49 -14.17
N GLY A 110 -20.19 -11.58 -13.19
CA GLY A 110 -19.61 -11.83 -11.86
C GLY A 110 -18.08 -11.75 -11.79
N GLN A 111 -17.41 -11.30 -12.86
CA GLN A 111 -15.94 -11.14 -12.90
C GLN A 111 -15.53 -9.75 -12.41
N TRP A 112 -14.39 -9.64 -11.71
CA TRP A 112 -13.88 -8.32 -11.32
C TRP A 112 -13.59 -7.45 -12.55
N THR A 113 -14.07 -6.20 -12.52
CA THR A 113 -13.86 -5.24 -13.61
C THR A 113 -12.44 -4.67 -13.60
N THR A 114 -11.79 -4.65 -12.44
CA THR A 114 -10.38 -4.27 -12.28
C THR A 114 -9.53 -5.52 -12.03
N ARG A 115 -8.30 -5.54 -12.55
CA ARG A 115 -7.30 -6.54 -12.19
C ARG A 115 -6.27 -5.95 -11.23
N ILE A 116 -6.03 -6.64 -10.13
CA ILE A 116 -5.04 -6.23 -9.12
C ILE A 116 -3.86 -7.21 -9.17
N GLY A 117 -2.67 -6.68 -9.38
CA GLY A 117 -1.41 -7.44 -9.29
C GLY A 117 -0.69 -7.18 -7.98
N PHE A 118 0.20 -8.10 -7.60
CA PHE A 118 1.05 -7.98 -6.43
C PHE A 118 2.47 -7.63 -6.80
N ARG A 119 3.03 -6.69 -6.05
CA ARG A 119 4.43 -6.30 -6.14
C ARG A 119 5.12 -6.90 -4.92
N VAL A 120 6.13 -7.71 -5.16
CA VAL A 120 6.86 -8.49 -4.15
C VAL A 120 8.31 -8.04 -4.15
N ARG A 121 8.91 -7.90 -2.96
CA ARG A 121 10.33 -7.63 -2.80
C ARG A 121 11.06 -8.98 -2.71
N GLU A 122 11.92 -9.29 -3.66
CA GLU A 122 12.63 -10.56 -3.70
C GLU A 122 14.11 -10.38 -3.42
N GLY A 123 14.61 -11.16 -2.47
CA GLY A 123 16.03 -11.35 -2.21
C GLY A 123 16.55 -12.63 -2.89
N ALA A 124 17.85 -12.68 -3.15
CA ALA A 124 18.54 -13.90 -3.55
C ALA A 124 20.00 -13.84 -3.07
N GLU A 125 20.65 -14.99 -2.95
CA GLU A 125 22.07 -15.05 -2.59
C GLU A 125 22.93 -14.24 -3.59
N GLY A 126 23.81 -13.39 -3.07
CA GLY A 126 24.66 -12.49 -3.86
C GLY A 126 23.92 -11.36 -4.57
N LEU A 127 22.61 -11.16 -4.32
CA LEU A 127 21.85 -10.06 -4.92
C LEU A 127 22.25 -8.71 -4.34
N SER A 128 22.46 -8.63 -3.03
CA SER A 128 22.89 -7.39 -2.36
C SER A 128 24.19 -6.84 -2.92
N ASP A 129 25.20 -7.69 -3.06
CA ASP A 129 26.50 -7.31 -3.63
C ASP A 129 26.35 -6.76 -5.05
N ARG A 130 25.56 -7.44 -5.89
CA ARG A 130 25.33 -7.03 -7.28
C ARG A 130 24.57 -5.73 -7.41
N LEU A 131 23.52 -5.52 -6.59
CA LEU A 131 22.67 -4.34 -6.68
C LEU A 131 23.35 -3.09 -6.11
N SER A 132 24.19 -3.24 -5.07
CA SER A 132 24.92 -2.11 -4.48
C SER A 132 25.87 -1.41 -5.45
N GLU A 133 26.39 -2.13 -6.45
CA GLU A 133 27.26 -1.60 -7.51
C GLU A 133 26.52 -1.37 -8.84
N ALA A 134 25.23 -1.70 -8.91
CA ALA A 134 24.47 -1.62 -10.16
C ALA A 134 24.17 -0.17 -10.57
N ALA A 135 24.35 0.13 -11.86
CA ALA A 135 23.87 1.37 -12.43
C ALA A 135 22.35 1.36 -12.58
N TYR A 136 21.70 2.49 -12.28
CA TYR A 136 20.27 2.73 -12.50
C TYR A 136 20.06 4.08 -13.19
N ALA A 137 18.93 4.23 -13.87
CA ALA A 137 18.65 5.39 -14.71
C ALA A 137 17.46 6.26 -14.23
N GLY A 138 16.67 5.78 -13.27
CA GLY A 138 15.52 6.53 -12.75
C GLY A 138 15.80 7.26 -11.44
N GLU A 139 14.76 7.90 -10.92
CA GLU A 139 14.80 8.61 -9.63
C GLU A 139 15.00 7.65 -8.46
N LYS A 140 15.50 8.19 -7.35
CA LYS A 140 15.51 7.52 -6.06
C LYS A 140 14.66 8.29 -5.05
N TYR A 141 14.06 7.58 -4.10
CA TYR A 141 13.27 8.20 -3.04
C TYR A 141 13.32 7.37 -1.78
N GLU A 142 13.28 8.08 -0.66
CA GLU A 142 13.27 7.49 0.66
C GLU A 142 11.83 7.33 1.15
N THR A 143 11.55 6.22 1.82
CA THR A 143 10.26 5.99 2.47
C THR A 143 10.47 5.46 3.88
N THR A 144 9.62 5.93 4.79
CA THR A 144 9.69 5.55 6.21
C THR A 144 8.82 4.32 6.46
N ARG A 145 9.36 3.33 7.16
CA ARG A 145 8.62 2.15 7.63
C ARG A 145 7.83 2.48 8.90
N GLU A 146 6.88 1.60 9.26
CA GLU A 146 6.15 1.69 10.54
C GLU A 146 7.08 1.73 11.77
N ASP A 147 8.25 1.08 11.69
CA ASP A 147 9.25 1.08 12.76
C ASP A 147 10.17 2.32 12.77
N GLY A 148 9.92 3.28 11.88
CA GLY A 148 10.67 4.54 11.77
C GLY A 148 11.99 4.44 11.00
N ARG A 149 12.37 3.26 10.50
CA ARG A 149 13.56 3.10 9.66
C ARG A 149 13.25 3.40 8.19
N ASN A 150 14.27 3.73 7.41
CA ASN A 150 14.10 4.16 6.02
C ASN A 150 14.49 3.09 5.01
N ASP A 151 13.64 2.90 4.01
CA ASP A 151 13.96 2.24 2.75
C ASP A 151 14.40 3.28 1.73
N VAL A 152 15.38 2.95 0.88
CA VAL A 152 15.71 3.74 -0.32
C VAL A 152 15.24 2.95 -1.54
N ILE A 153 14.27 3.48 -2.28
CA ILE A 153 13.80 2.86 -3.52
C ILE A 153 14.48 3.50 -4.72
N TYR A 154 14.96 2.63 -5.60
CA TYR A 154 15.56 2.95 -6.88
C TYR A 154 14.57 2.61 -7.99
N CYS A 155 14.35 3.55 -8.91
CA CYS A 155 13.48 3.35 -10.06
C CYS A 155 14.25 3.17 -11.38
N GLU A 156 13.59 2.50 -12.32
CA GLU A 156 13.86 2.58 -13.75
C GLU A 156 13.02 3.68 -14.39
N VAL A 157 13.46 4.21 -15.53
CA VAL A 157 12.67 5.17 -16.34
C VAL A 157 11.45 4.46 -16.91
N PRO A 158 10.21 4.99 -16.75
CA PRO A 158 9.86 6.36 -16.40
C PRO A 158 9.48 6.62 -14.92
N GLY A 159 9.93 5.79 -13.99
CA GLY A 159 9.65 5.89 -12.56
C GLY A 159 9.10 4.58 -11.98
N MET A 160 9.41 3.44 -12.58
CA MET A 160 8.97 2.13 -12.07
C MET A 160 9.96 1.61 -11.03
N PRO A 161 9.51 1.25 -9.82
CA PRO A 161 10.38 0.70 -8.77
C PRO A 161 11.08 -0.56 -9.26
N ALA A 162 12.41 -0.58 -9.13
CA ALA A 162 13.26 -1.65 -9.61
C ALA A 162 13.87 -2.45 -8.45
N TRP A 163 14.46 -1.77 -7.47
CA TRP A 163 14.94 -2.39 -6.23
C TRP A 163 14.86 -1.44 -5.04
N VAL A 164 15.00 -2.02 -3.85
CA VAL A 164 15.00 -1.33 -2.57
C VAL A 164 16.25 -1.70 -1.79
N GLU A 165 16.90 -0.69 -1.22
CA GLU A 165 17.88 -0.82 -0.14
C GLU A 165 17.12 -0.70 1.18
N GLU A 166 17.23 -1.73 2.01
CA GLU A 166 16.53 -1.83 3.30
C GLU A 166 17.44 -1.35 4.45
N PRO A 167 16.88 -0.99 5.62
CA PRO A 167 17.65 -0.41 6.73
C PRO A 167 18.77 -1.29 7.28
N ASN A 168 18.70 -2.61 7.04
CA ASN A 168 19.70 -3.58 7.45
C ASN A 168 20.82 -3.78 6.42
N GLY A 169 20.79 -3.06 5.30
CA GLY A 169 21.74 -3.17 4.20
C GLY A 169 21.40 -4.24 3.17
N ASP A 170 20.26 -4.92 3.31
CA ASP A 170 19.81 -5.88 2.29
C ASP A 170 19.26 -5.15 1.06
N TRP A 171 19.56 -5.68 -0.13
CA TRP A 171 18.98 -5.18 -1.37
C TRP A 171 18.07 -6.21 -1.99
N ARG A 172 16.86 -5.79 -2.37
CA ARG A 172 15.84 -6.66 -2.95
C ARG A 172 15.25 -6.05 -4.19
N VAL A 173 14.91 -6.88 -5.18
CA VAL A 173 14.26 -6.44 -6.42
C VAL A 173 12.75 -6.41 -6.29
N PHE A 174 12.10 -5.46 -6.93
CA PHE A 174 10.65 -5.48 -7.08
C PHE A 174 10.25 -6.40 -8.24
N ARG A 175 9.44 -7.42 -7.96
CA ARG A 175 8.80 -8.29 -8.95
C ARG A 175 7.29 -8.08 -8.99
N TYR A 176 6.73 -8.12 -10.19
CA TYR A 176 5.34 -7.78 -10.47
C TYR A 176 4.60 -9.03 -10.93
N TYR A 177 3.71 -9.51 -10.07
CA TYR A 177 2.94 -10.73 -10.28
C TYR A 177 1.48 -10.41 -10.60
N HIS A 178 1.00 -11.00 -11.69
CA HIS A 178 -0.36 -10.82 -12.17
C HIS A 178 -0.97 -12.18 -12.50
N SER A 179 -2.02 -12.56 -11.79
CA SER A 179 -2.84 -13.73 -12.08
C SER A 179 -4.28 -13.49 -11.63
N GLN A 180 -5.19 -14.36 -12.05
CA GLN A 180 -6.58 -14.28 -11.62
C GLN A 180 -6.71 -14.53 -10.12
N GLU A 181 -5.97 -15.52 -9.60
CA GLU A 181 -5.94 -15.90 -8.18
C GLU A 181 -5.41 -14.76 -7.31
N ILE A 182 -4.35 -14.09 -7.75
CA ILE A 182 -3.80 -12.90 -7.09
C ILE A 182 -4.84 -11.78 -7.05
N SER A 183 -5.51 -11.53 -8.17
CA SER A 183 -6.54 -10.50 -8.28
C SER A 183 -7.74 -10.82 -7.38
N ASP A 184 -8.22 -12.06 -7.38
CA ASP A 184 -9.35 -12.52 -6.56
C ASP A 184 -9.05 -12.44 -5.07
N TYR A 185 -7.84 -12.86 -4.67
CA TYR A 185 -7.36 -12.73 -3.30
C TYR A 185 -7.31 -11.25 -2.88
N ALA A 186 -6.76 -10.37 -3.73
CA ALA A 186 -6.65 -8.94 -3.45
C ALA A 186 -8.02 -8.28 -3.25
N HIS A 187 -8.99 -8.55 -4.13
CA HIS A 187 -10.34 -8.01 -3.99
C HIS A 187 -11.02 -8.54 -2.73
N THR A 188 -10.91 -9.85 -2.46
CA THR A 188 -11.48 -10.45 -1.24
C THR A 188 -10.89 -9.79 0.00
N PHE A 189 -9.57 -9.61 0.03
CA PHE A 189 -8.85 -8.97 1.12
C PHE A 189 -9.38 -7.56 1.40
N TYR A 190 -9.39 -6.69 0.39
CA TYR A 190 -9.86 -5.31 0.59
C TYR A 190 -11.36 -5.24 0.90
N THR A 191 -12.15 -6.21 0.44
CA THR A 191 -13.59 -6.30 0.78
C THR A 191 -13.74 -6.53 2.27
N ARG A 192 -12.92 -7.44 2.82
CA ARG A 192 -12.90 -7.80 4.23
C ARG A 192 -12.45 -6.66 5.15
N LEU A 193 -11.70 -5.68 4.65
CA LEU A 193 -11.39 -4.46 5.40
C LEU A 193 -12.63 -3.60 5.67
N GLY A 194 -13.72 -3.79 4.92
CA GLY A 194 -14.99 -3.08 5.12
C GLY A 194 -14.96 -1.59 4.74
N VAL A 195 -13.80 -1.05 4.36
CA VAL A 195 -13.59 0.38 4.03
C VAL A 195 -14.49 0.87 2.88
N ASN A 196 -14.80 0.00 1.92
CA ASN A 196 -15.68 0.30 0.80
C ASN A 196 -17.17 0.35 1.18
N LEU A 197 -17.57 -0.31 2.27
CA LEU A 197 -18.97 -0.36 2.73
C LEU A 197 -19.36 0.95 3.42
N PHE A 198 -18.44 1.57 4.15
CA PHE A 198 -18.68 2.83 4.85
C PHE A 198 -18.87 4.00 3.87
N VAL A 199 -18.13 4.04 2.76
CA VAL A 199 -18.26 5.13 1.77
C VAL A 199 -19.61 5.08 1.04
N TYR A 200 -20.11 3.90 0.71
CA TYR A 200 -21.40 3.76 0.02
C TYR A 200 -22.58 4.29 0.84
N ILE A 201 -22.54 4.14 2.17
CA ILE A 201 -23.57 4.65 3.08
C ILE A 201 -23.59 6.19 3.13
N PHE A 202 -22.44 6.85 2.91
CA PHE A 202 -22.32 8.31 2.94
C PHE A 202 -22.41 8.98 1.56
N SER A 203 -22.51 8.18 0.48
CA SER A 203 -22.54 8.67 -0.90
C SER A 203 -23.86 8.40 -1.64
N GLN A 204 -24.92 8.04 -0.91
CA GLN A 204 -26.29 8.01 -1.44
C GLN A 204 -27.01 9.32 -1.14
#